data_AF-A0A851M5R2-F1
#
_entry.id   AF-A0A851M5R2-F1
#
_cell.length_a   1.000
_cell.length_b   1.000
_cell.length_c   1.000
_cell.angle_alpha   90.00
_cell.angle_beta   90.00
_cell.angle_gamma   90.00
#
_symmetry.space_group_name_H-M   'P 1'
#
loop_
_entity.id
_entity.type
_entity.pdbx_description
1 polymer ?
#
loop_
_entity_poly.entity_id
_entity_poly.type
_entity_poly.pdbx_seq_one_letter_code
_entity_poly.pdbx_strand_id
1 'polypeptide(L)'
;MPDEDSKIDHYVLEYRRTNFEGPPRAKEDQPWMVVEGIKGTEYTLSGLKFDMKYMNFRVRACNKAVAGEFSEPVTLETRAFMFRLDASTCHQNLRVEDLSVEWDA
;
A
#
# COMPACT_ATOMS: atom_id res chain seq x y z
N MET A 1 26.29 -21.25 -16.79
CA MET A 1 25.89 -19.93 -16.27
C MET A 1 24.43 -20.07 -15.86
N PRO A 2 23.99 -19.55 -14.71
CA PRO A 2 22.55 -19.48 -14.44
C PRO A 2 21.90 -18.65 -15.56
N ASP A 3 20.85 -19.21 -16.19
CA ASP A 3 20.21 -18.63 -17.36
C ASP A 3 19.74 -17.20 -17.06
N GLU A 4 19.98 -16.25 -17.97
CA GLU A 4 19.54 -14.85 -17.80
C GLU A 4 18.02 -14.74 -17.60
N ASP A 5 17.27 -15.72 -18.10
CA ASP A 5 15.83 -15.85 -17.89
C ASP A 5 15.44 -16.21 -16.45
N SER A 6 16.39 -16.59 -15.59
CA SER A 6 16.14 -16.84 -14.16
C SER A 6 16.10 -15.54 -13.34
N LYS A 7 16.58 -14.42 -13.88
CA LYS A 7 16.57 -13.14 -13.18
C LYS A 7 15.14 -12.61 -13.11
N ILE A 8 14.76 -12.09 -11.94
CA ILE A 8 13.48 -11.41 -11.76
C ILE A 8 13.46 -10.18 -12.69
N ASP A 9 12.44 -10.14 -13.55
CA ASP A 9 12.19 -9.02 -14.46
C ASP A 9 11.28 -7.97 -13.81
N HIS A 10 10.23 -8.41 -13.11
CA HIS A 10 9.29 -7.55 -12.38
C HIS A 10 8.55 -8.33 -11.30
N TYR A 11 7.77 -7.61 -10.51
CA TYR A 11 6.86 -8.16 -9.52
C TYR A 11 5.41 -7.83 -9.87
N VAL A 12 4.52 -8.70 -9.40
CA VAL A 12 3.08 -8.48 -9.40
C VAL A 12 2.61 -8.46 -7.96
N LEU A 13 1.94 -7.38 -7.58
CA LEU A 13 1.27 -7.21 -6.29
C LEU A 13 -0.21 -7.49 -6.48
N GLU A 14 -0.75 -8.39 -5.68
CA GLU A 14 -2.19 -8.56 -5.52
C GLU A 14 -2.63 -8.09 -4.15
N TYR A 15 -3.76 -7.38 -4.11
CA TYR A 15 -4.36 -6.92 -2.87
C TYR A 15 -5.88 -7.03 -2.89
N ARG A 16 -6.49 -7.28 -1.74
CA ARG A 16 -7.95 -7.28 -1.60
C ARG A 16 -8.39 -6.81 -0.22
N ARG A 17 -9.61 -6.31 -0.14
CA ARG A 17 -10.18 -5.85 1.13
C ARG A 17 -10.68 -7.04 1.92
N THR A 18 -10.51 -7.00 3.24
CA THR A 18 -11.11 -7.97 4.13
C THR A 18 -11.67 -7.29 5.37
N ASN A 19 -12.77 -7.81 5.89
CA ASN A 19 -13.34 -7.37 7.17
C ASN A 19 -12.91 -8.30 8.31
N PHE A 20 -11.93 -9.19 8.07
CA PHE A 20 -11.46 -10.17 9.04
C PHE A 20 -10.08 -9.79 9.59
N GLU A 21 -9.96 -9.83 10.91
CA GLU A 21 -8.76 -9.49 11.69
C GLU A 21 -7.74 -10.63 11.78
N GLY A 22 -8.15 -11.86 11.45
CA GLY A 22 -7.27 -13.03 11.54
C GLY A 22 -6.51 -13.32 10.25
N PRO A 23 -5.82 -14.47 10.19
CA PRO A 23 -5.00 -14.84 9.04
C PRO A 23 -5.82 -14.86 7.74
N PRO A 24 -5.18 -14.57 6.59
CA PRO A 24 -5.85 -14.49 5.31
C PRO A 24 -6.67 -15.76 5.02
N ARG A 25 -7.98 -15.62 4.79
CA ARG A 25 -8.85 -16.76 4.53
C ARG A 25 -8.74 -17.18 3.06
N ALA A 26 -8.66 -18.48 2.80
CA ALA A 26 -8.57 -19.01 1.43
C ALA A 26 -9.83 -18.70 0.58
N LYS A 27 -11.01 -18.63 1.23
CA LYS A 27 -12.27 -18.19 0.60
C LYS A 27 -12.63 -16.80 1.12
N GLU A 28 -12.41 -15.78 0.28
CA GLU A 28 -13.07 -14.48 0.41
C GLU A 28 -13.79 -14.18 -0.90
N ASP A 29 -15.01 -13.62 -0.82
CA ASP A 29 -15.84 -13.29 -2.00
C ASP A 29 -15.26 -12.15 -2.86
N GLN A 30 -14.34 -11.36 -2.30
CA GLN A 30 -13.79 -10.20 -3.01
C GLN A 30 -12.65 -10.61 -3.95
N PRO A 31 -12.67 -10.14 -5.21
CA PRO A 31 -11.59 -10.40 -6.15
C PRO A 31 -10.29 -9.72 -5.70
N TRP A 32 -9.16 -10.31 -6.10
CA TRP A 32 -7.86 -9.65 -5.99
C TRP A 32 -7.77 -8.52 -7.02
N MET A 33 -7.36 -7.35 -6.55
CA MET A 33 -6.90 -6.26 -7.41
C MET A 33 -5.42 -6.48 -7.71
N VAL A 34 -4.98 -6.15 -8.92
CA VAL A 34 -3.65 -6.48 -9.43
C VAL A 34 -2.89 -5.20 -9.81
N VAL A 35 -1.63 -5.13 -9.39
CA VAL A 35 -0.64 -4.17 -9.88
C VAL A 35 0.52 -4.96 -10.47
N GLU A 36 0.79 -4.78 -11.76
CA GLU A 36 1.86 -5.48 -12.47
C GLU A 36 3.00 -4.53 -12.84
N GLY A 37 4.14 -5.11 -13.24
CA GLY A 37 5.27 -4.36 -13.78
C GLY A 37 6.10 -3.61 -12.72
N ILE A 38 5.96 -3.95 -11.44
CA ILE A 38 6.74 -3.32 -10.37
C ILE A 38 8.21 -3.74 -10.52
N LYS A 39 9.09 -2.79 -10.80
CA LYS A 39 10.53 -3.06 -11.03
C LYS A 39 11.37 -3.04 -9.76
N GLY A 40 10.90 -2.34 -8.72
CA GLY A 40 11.54 -2.31 -7.40
C GLY A 40 11.02 -3.41 -6.48
N THR A 41 11.64 -3.55 -5.32
CA THR A 41 11.15 -4.41 -4.22
C THR A 41 10.16 -3.68 -3.31
N GLU A 42 9.82 -2.44 -3.64
CA GLU A 42 8.93 -1.57 -2.90
C GLU A 42 7.90 -0.94 -3.84
N TYR A 43 6.68 -0.76 -3.35
CA TYR A 43 5.60 -0.13 -4.08
C TYR A 43 4.64 0.58 -3.11
N THR A 44 4.33 1.85 -3.39
CA THR A 44 3.34 2.61 -2.62
C THR A 44 1.97 2.50 -3.29
N LEU A 45 1.06 1.76 -2.66
CA LEU A 45 -0.32 1.66 -3.13
C LEU A 45 -1.14 2.88 -2.67
N SER A 46 -1.51 3.75 -3.61
CA SER A 46 -2.28 4.98 -3.38
C SER A 46 -3.80 4.80 -3.60
N GLY A 47 -4.60 5.76 -3.13
CA GLY A 47 -6.05 5.80 -3.42
C GLY A 47 -6.90 4.85 -2.58
N LEU A 48 -6.36 4.33 -1.48
CA LEU A 48 -7.07 3.47 -0.55
C LEU A 48 -8.00 4.28 0.36
N LYS A 49 -9.18 3.75 0.67
CA LYS A 49 -10.12 4.37 1.60
C LYS A 49 -9.65 4.20 3.04
N PHE A 50 -9.55 5.31 3.78
CA PHE A 50 -8.99 5.38 5.14
C PHE A 50 -9.81 4.73 6.28
N ASP A 51 -10.93 4.07 5.96
CA ASP A 51 -11.80 3.37 6.92
C ASP A 51 -11.86 1.86 6.61
N MET A 52 -10.76 1.33 6.07
CA MET A 52 -10.57 -0.10 5.89
C MET A 52 -9.72 -0.62 7.04
N LYS A 53 -10.32 -1.46 7.89
CA LYS A 53 -9.58 -2.02 9.01
C LYS A 53 -8.47 -2.95 8.51
N TYR A 54 -8.75 -3.81 7.53
CA TYR A 54 -7.80 -4.82 7.05
C TYR A 54 -7.81 -4.98 5.52
N MET A 55 -6.63 -5.29 5.00
CA MET A 55 -6.39 -5.62 3.60
C MET A 55 -5.36 -6.75 3.52
N ASN A 56 -5.60 -7.71 2.63
CA ASN A 56 -4.65 -8.77 2.34
C ASN A 56 -3.78 -8.35 1.17
N PHE A 57 -2.49 -8.66 1.24
CA PHE A 57 -1.51 -8.42 0.18
C PHE A 57 -0.71 -9.68 -0.08
N ARG A 58 -0.39 -9.96 -1.34
CA ARG A 58 0.57 -11.00 -1.73
C ARG A 58 1.34 -10.55 -2.96
N VAL A 59 2.59 -10.98 -3.06
CA VAL A 59 3.47 -10.61 -4.19
C VAL A 59 4.00 -11.87 -4.84
N ARG A 60 4.14 -11.86 -6.15
CA ARG A 60 4.93 -12.85 -6.88
C ARG A 60 6.03 -12.17 -7.68
N ALA A 61 7.14 -12.89 -7.85
CA ALA A 61 8.21 -12.50 -8.75
C ALA A 61 7.95 -13.10 -10.13
N CYS A 62 8.15 -12.31 -11.18
CA CYS A 62 8.05 -12.75 -12.56
C CYS A 62 9.40 -12.57 -13.25
N ASN A 63 9.82 -13.58 -13.99
CA ASN A 63 10.90 -13.43 -14.96
C ASN A 63 10.30 -13.29 -16.39
N LYS A 64 11.15 -13.29 -17.42
CA LYS A 64 10.67 -13.13 -18.81
C LYS A 64 9.89 -14.32 -19.36
N ALA A 65 10.02 -15.49 -18.73
CA ALA A 65 9.41 -16.73 -19.20
C ALA A 65 8.17 -17.13 -18.38
N VAL A 66 8.21 -16.93 -17.07
CA VAL A 66 7.23 -17.46 -16.12
C VAL A 66 7.07 -16.57 -14.89
N ALA A 67 5.84 -16.58 -14.34
CA ALA A 67 5.54 -16.03 -13.03
C ALA A 67 5.77 -17.10 -11.96
N GLY A 68 6.50 -16.78 -10.90
CA GLY A 68 6.62 -17.64 -9.74
C GLY A 68 5.34 -17.72 -8.92
N GLU A 69 5.37 -18.55 -7.88
CA GLU A 69 4.30 -18.62 -6.89
C GLU A 69 4.15 -17.30 -6.12
N PHE A 70 2.94 -17.05 -5.65
CA PHE A 70 2.70 -15.95 -4.72
C PHE A 70 3.35 -16.22 -3.37
N SER A 71 3.80 -15.15 -2.73
CA SER A 71 4.15 -15.16 -1.32
C SER A 71 2.94 -15.57 -0.46
N GLU A 72 3.23 -16.01 0.75
CA GLU A 72 2.19 -16.06 1.78
C GLU A 72 1.54 -14.68 1.93
N PRO A 73 0.21 -14.60 1.99
CA PRO A 73 -0.50 -13.35 2.11
C PRO A 73 -0.25 -12.70 3.48
N VAL A 74 -0.19 -11.37 3.50
CA VAL A 74 -0.05 -10.57 4.73
C VAL A 74 -1.25 -9.65 4.90
N THR A 75 -1.72 -9.50 6.14
CA THR A 75 -2.82 -8.59 6.50
C THR A 75 -2.26 -7.28 7.03
N LEU A 76 -2.61 -6.15 6.40
CA LEU A 76 -2.21 -4.80 6.81
C LEU A 76 -3.43 -3.89 6.98
N GLU A 77 -3.27 -2.80 7.75
CA GLU A 77 -4.30 -1.79 7.98
C GLU A 77 -3.99 -0.50 7.20
N THR A 78 -5.01 0.16 6.66
CA THR A 78 -4.85 1.52 6.10
C THR A 78 -5.14 2.55 7.18
N ARG A 79 -4.20 2.72 8.10
CA ARG A 79 -4.36 3.66 9.22
C ARG A 79 -4.53 5.08 8.70
N ALA A 80 -5.62 5.72 9.10
CA ALA A 80 -5.78 7.15 8.93
C ALA A 80 -4.83 7.88 9.89
N PHE A 81 -3.78 8.50 9.36
CA PHE A 81 -2.97 9.43 10.11
C PHE A 81 -3.57 10.83 9.92
N MET A 82 -4.12 11.40 10.99
CA MET A 82 -4.46 12.82 11.01
C MET A 82 -3.20 13.61 11.30
N PHE A 83 -2.57 14.11 10.24
CA PHE A 83 -1.52 15.12 10.37
C PHE A 83 -2.17 16.42 10.83
N ARG A 84 -1.71 16.94 11.96
CA ARG A 84 -2.17 18.23 12.50
C ARG A 84 -1.18 19.31 12.10
N LEU A 85 -1.70 20.49 11.82
CA LEU A 85 -0.88 21.66 11.63
C LEU A 85 -0.39 22.13 13.01
N ASP A 86 0.91 22.38 13.10
CA ASP A 86 1.53 22.82 14.34
C ASP A 86 1.61 24.35 14.38
N ALA A 87 0.70 24.97 15.13
CA ALA A 87 0.69 26.41 15.33
C ALA A 87 1.96 26.91 16.04
N SER A 88 2.65 26.07 16.82
CA SER A 88 3.84 26.52 17.57
C SER A 88 5.07 26.76 16.68
N THR A 89 5.07 26.20 15.47
CA THR A 89 6.14 26.36 14.49
C THR A 89 5.71 27.18 13.27
N CYS A 90 4.53 27.81 13.33
CA CYS A 90 4.04 28.62 12.22
C CYS A 90 4.79 29.96 12.11
N HIS A 91 4.85 30.50 10.89
CA HIS A 91 5.39 31.83 10.67
C HIS A 91 4.54 32.87 11.42
N GLN A 92 5.17 33.91 11.98
CA GLN A 92 4.50 34.93 12.81
C GLN A 92 3.32 35.68 12.14
N ASN A 93 3.20 35.62 10.81
CA ASN A 93 2.10 36.24 10.06
C ASN A 93 1.02 35.22 9.64
N LEU A 94 1.14 33.97 10.09
CA LEU A 94 0.18 32.92 9.82
C LEU A 94 -0.51 32.57 11.13
N ARG A 95 -1.83 32.45 11.06
CA ARG A 95 -2.66 31.86 12.11
C ARG A 95 -3.03 30.45 11.68
N VAL A 96 -2.75 29.49 12.55
CA VAL A 96 -3.05 28.07 12.32
C VAL A 96 -4.08 27.60 13.34
N GLU A 97 -5.24 27.15 12.87
CA GLU A 97 -6.30 26.59 13.72
C GLU A 97 -6.77 25.23 13.17
N ASP A 98 -6.46 24.17 13.92
CA ASP A 98 -6.79 22.79 13.54
C ASP A 98 -6.23 22.38 12.15
N LEU A 99 -7.04 22.50 11.11
CA LEU A 99 -6.72 22.21 9.71
C LEU A 99 -6.73 23.46 8.81
N SER A 100 -6.92 24.66 9.36
CA SER A 100 -6.87 25.91 8.62
C SER A 100 -5.56 26.66 8.81
N VAL A 101 -5.14 27.36 7.76
CA VAL A 101 -4.04 28.33 7.80
C VAL A 101 -4.56 29.60 7.16
N GLU A 102 -4.47 30.70 7.90
CA GLU A 102 -4.87 32.03 7.44
C GLU A 102 -3.72 33.01 7.65
N TRP A 103 -3.72 34.10 6.88
CA TRP A 103 -2.84 35.22 7.16
C TRP A 103 -3.43 36.02 8.32
N ASP A 104 -2.64 36.24 9.37
CA ASP A 104 -3.01 37.14 10.45
C ASP A 104 -2.65 38.56 10.01
N ALA A 105 -3.67 39.42 9.86
CA ALA A 105 -3.56 40.78 9.32
C ALA A 105 -3.16 41.81 10.38
#